data_AF-D8RX25-F1
#
_entry.id   AF-D8RX25-F1
#
_cell.length_a   1.000
_cell.length_b   1.000
_cell.length_c   1.000
_cell.angle_alpha   90.00
_cell.angle_beta   90.00
_cell.angle_gamma   90.00
#
_symmetry.space_group_name_H-M   'P 1'
#
loop_
_entity.id
_entity.type
_entity.pdbx_description
1 polymer ?
#
loop_
_entity_poly.entity_id
_entity_poly.type
_entity_poly.pdbx_seq_one_letter_code
_entity_poly.pdbx_strand_id
1 'polypeptide(L)'
;MALGAPAISFHRSLIRCEIAEPSGKPAPMGQKTRYKDSIFDRAFMSLFSRKMESATGMDKILTWFISSLYDLKKSDVGRATNKPGYDGFVDVSRGVLKGRTPVEQRALVRQVFLSIMPPGAPETFRKLFPPTKWACEFNAAITVPFFQWLVGPCETFEVEVNGVKQNSGVKILKCRYLENSSCAGMCVNVCKIPTQDLFTNDFGLPLTMTPNFEDMSCEMIYGLQPPSLEEDPALKQPCLERCKFLYHLLTNCSLYFVKRSNFYYKANLHKTVEK
;
A
#
# COMPACT_ATOMS: atom_id res chain seq x y z
N MET A 1 32.78 -23.98 -34.85
CA MET A 1 32.57 -24.14 -33.40
C MET A 1 32.49 -22.75 -32.79
N ALA A 2 31.29 -22.20 -32.61
CA ALA A 2 31.11 -20.91 -31.97
C ALA A 2 31.01 -21.13 -30.46
N LEU A 3 32.01 -20.67 -29.72
CA LEU A 3 31.98 -20.64 -28.27
C LEU A 3 31.09 -19.47 -27.84
N GLY A 4 29.90 -19.79 -27.32
CA GLY A 4 28.99 -18.81 -26.73
C GLY A 4 29.55 -18.28 -25.42
N ALA A 5 29.69 -16.96 -25.32
CA ALA A 5 30.03 -16.29 -24.08
C ALA A 5 28.91 -16.50 -23.02
N PRO A 6 29.25 -16.74 -21.74
CA PRO A 6 28.24 -16.86 -20.70
C PRO A 6 27.62 -15.49 -20.43
N ALA A 7 26.29 -15.41 -20.58
CA ALA A 7 25.54 -14.20 -20.28
C ALA A 7 25.67 -13.82 -18.79
N ILE A 8 25.95 -12.54 -18.57
CA ILE A 8 26.10 -11.88 -17.27
C ILE A 8 24.75 -11.94 -16.52
N SER A 9 24.53 -13.00 -15.75
CA SER A 9 23.30 -13.20 -14.94
C SER A 9 23.39 -12.57 -13.54
N PHE A 10 24.61 -12.29 -13.05
CA PHE A 10 24.83 -11.93 -11.64
C PHE A 10 24.43 -10.48 -11.28
N HIS A 11 24.30 -9.57 -12.25
CA HIS A 11 24.13 -8.14 -11.97
C HIS A 11 22.66 -7.67 -11.83
N ARG A 12 21.68 -8.45 -12.32
CA ARG A 12 20.26 -8.06 -12.38
C ARG A 12 19.54 -8.15 -11.02
N SER A 13 19.91 -9.16 -10.23
CA SER A 13 19.29 -9.49 -8.93
C SER A 13 19.50 -8.44 -7.83
N LEU A 14 20.43 -7.50 -7.99
CA LEU A 14 20.76 -6.51 -6.95
C LEU A 14 19.91 -5.24 -7.05
N ILE A 15 19.29 -4.96 -8.21
CA ILE A 15 18.74 -3.64 -8.54
C ILE A 15 17.20 -3.65 -8.67
N ARG A 16 16.57 -4.80 -8.96
CA ARG A 16 15.12 -4.85 -9.20
C ARG A 16 14.46 -6.05 -8.52
N CYS A 17 13.25 -5.83 -7.99
CA CYS A 17 12.37 -6.89 -7.51
C CYS A 17 11.94 -7.80 -8.68
N GLU A 18 12.11 -9.11 -8.50
CA GLU A 18 11.75 -10.11 -9.51
C GLU A 18 10.64 -11.04 -8.98
N ILE A 19 9.76 -11.48 -9.87
CA ILE A 19 8.81 -12.55 -9.56
C ILE A 19 9.60 -13.86 -9.48
N ALA A 20 9.45 -14.57 -8.36
CA ALA A 20 10.15 -15.83 -8.08
C ALA A 20 9.36 -17.07 -8.54
N GLU A 21 8.19 -16.88 -9.16
CA GLU A 21 7.44 -17.96 -9.78
C GLU A 21 8.18 -18.53 -11.00
N PRO A 22 8.13 -19.85 -11.26
CA PRO A 22 8.81 -20.46 -12.41
C PRO A 22 8.39 -19.87 -13.77
N SER A 23 7.16 -19.34 -13.86
CA SER A 23 6.60 -18.73 -15.05
C SER A 23 7.10 -17.30 -15.30
N GLY A 24 7.72 -16.65 -14.31
CA GLY A 24 8.03 -15.22 -14.33
C GLY A 24 6.81 -14.30 -14.33
N LYS A 25 5.59 -14.85 -14.11
CA LYS A 25 4.31 -14.13 -14.05
C LYS A 25 3.69 -14.28 -12.66
N PRO A 26 2.76 -13.38 -12.25
CA PRO A 26 2.04 -13.53 -11.00
C PRO A 26 1.43 -14.93 -10.83
N ALA A 27 1.41 -15.41 -9.60
CA ALA A 27 0.78 -16.70 -9.29
C ALA A 27 -0.72 -16.66 -9.63
N PRO A 28 -1.36 -17.82 -9.92
CA PRO A 28 -2.80 -17.88 -10.13
C PRO A 28 -3.61 -17.27 -8.99
N MET A 29 -4.86 -16.91 -9.27
CA MET A 29 -5.77 -16.40 -8.24
C MET A 29 -5.96 -17.41 -7.11
N GLY A 30 -6.05 -16.91 -5.87
CA GLY A 30 -6.09 -17.74 -4.66
C GLY A 30 -4.72 -18.20 -4.14
N GLN A 31 -3.66 -18.07 -4.94
CA GLN A 31 -2.29 -18.32 -4.52
C GLN A 31 -1.52 -17.01 -4.38
N LYS A 32 -0.64 -16.96 -3.38
CA LYS A 32 0.20 -15.80 -3.12
C LYS A 32 1.42 -15.81 -4.04
N THR A 33 1.65 -14.70 -4.74
CA THR A 33 2.79 -14.56 -5.63
C THR A 33 4.08 -14.43 -4.82
N ARG A 34 5.11 -15.19 -5.20
CA ARG A 34 6.45 -15.13 -4.60
C ARG A 34 7.30 -14.09 -5.31
N TYR A 35 8.05 -13.34 -4.51
CA TYR A 35 8.93 -12.27 -4.97
C TYR A 35 10.32 -12.44 -4.38
N LYS A 36 11.33 -12.04 -5.16
CA LYS A 36 12.71 -11.88 -4.72
C LYS A 36 13.02 -10.39 -4.60
N ASP A 37 12.89 -9.87 -3.39
CA ASP A 37 13.15 -8.46 -3.08
C ASP A 37 14.65 -8.14 -3.13
N SER A 38 15.00 -7.05 -3.80
CA SER A 38 16.34 -6.51 -3.87
C SER A 38 16.78 -5.89 -2.54
N ILE A 39 18.05 -5.52 -2.44
CA ILE A 39 18.59 -4.85 -1.25
C ILE A 39 17.95 -3.47 -1.07
N PHE A 40 17.70 -2.75 -2.17
CA PHE A 40 17.03 -1.45 -2.15
C PHE A 40 15.58 -1.57 -1.67
N ASP A 41 14.85 -2.58 -2.15
CA ASP A 41 13.47 -2.84 -1.72
C ASP A 41 13.41 -3.10 -0.21
N ARG A 42 14.34 -3.93 0.30
CA ARG A 42 14.47 -4.21 1.74
C ARG A 42 14.81 -2.97 2.55
N ALA A 43 15.71 -2.13 2.07
CA ALA A 43 16.04 -0.88 2.74
C ALA A 43 14.83 0.06 2.83
N PHE A 44 14.06 0.21 1.74
CA PHE A 44 12.87 1.05 1.72
C PHE A 44 11.77 0.49 2.62
N MET A 45 11.51 -0.83 2.56
CA MET A 45 10.59 -1.50 3.48
C MET A 45 10.98 -1.23 4.94
N SER A 46 12.26 -1.38 5.27
CA SER A 46 12.77 -1.13 6.62
C SER A 46 12.55 0.31 7.09
N LEU A 47 12.89 1.29 6.23
CA LEU A 47 12.69 2.71 6.53
C LEU A 47 11.21 3.03 6.75
N PHE A 48 10.35 2.59 5.83
CA PHE A 48 8.91 2.80 5.89
C PHE A 48 8.31 2.17 7.16
N SER A 49 8.61 0.89 7.42
CA SER A 49 8.12 0.18 8.60
C SER A 49 8.54 0.88 9.89
N ARG A 50 9.76 1.40 9.99
CA ARG A 50 10.21 2.17 11.17
C ARG A 50 9.41 3.46 11.37
N LYS A 51 9.11 4.19 10.29
CA LYS A 51 8.29 5.41 10.36
C LYS A 51 6.85 5.09 10.77
N MET A 52 6.30 4.00 10.23
CA MET A 52 4.98 3.50 10.62
C MET A 52 4.93 3.11 12.10
N GLU A 53 5.91 2.35 12.61
CA GLU A 53 5.99 1.95 14.02
C GLU A 53 6.03 3.15 14.96
N SER A 54 6.83 4.15 14.60
CA SER A 54 6.91 5.41 15.36
C SER A 54 5.57 6.14 15.36
N ALA A 55 4.89 6.21 14.21
CA ALA A 55 3.62 6.91 14.08
C ALA A 55 2.46 6.16 14.75
N THR A 56 2.49 4.83 14.77
CA THR A 56 1.45 4.03 15.41
C THR A 56 1.59 3.94 16.92
N GLY A 57 2.65 4.52 17.50
CA GLY A 57 2.91 4.47 18.94
C GLY A 57 3.26 3.07 19.43
N MET A 58 3.71 2.18 18.53
CA MET A 58 4.19 0.84 18.87
C MET A 58 5.58 0.88 19.54
N ASP A 59 5.90 1.96 20.27
CA ASP A 59 7.25 2.38 20.65
C ASP A 59 7.77 1.78 21.98
N LYS A 60 9.05 1.42 21.91
CA LYS A 60 10.08 1.11 22.93
C LYS A 60 9.83 0.00 23.94
N ILE A 61 8.83 0.10 24.81
CA ILE A 61 8.77 -0.77 26.00
C ILE A 61 8.46 -2.20 25.59
N LEU A 62 7.34 -2.43 24.90
CA LEU A 62 6.95 -3.77 24.46
C LEU A 62 7.99 -4.38 23.50
N THR A 63 8.58 -3.56 22.62
CA THR A 63 9.63 -3.99 21.69
C THR A 63 10.91 -4.43 22.42
N TRP A 64 11.33 -3.68 23.45
CA TRP A 64 12.49 -4.01 24.29
C TRP A 64 12.22 -5.25 25.15
N PHE A 65 11.03 -5.36 25.76
CA PHE A 65 10.62 -6.53 26.54
C PHE A 65 10.52 -7.80 25.69
N ILE A 66 9.90 -7.74 24.50
CA ILE A 66 9.77 -8.91 23.61
C ILE A 66 11.14 -9.31 23.03
N SER A 67 11.97 -8.33 22.62
CA SER A 67 13.32 -8.61 22.11
C SER A 67 14.30 -9.11 23.18
N SER A 68 13.97 -8.92 24.46
CA SER A 68 14.74 -9.45 25.60
C SER A 68 14.31 -10.86 26.00
N LEU A 69 13.03 -11.21 25.81
CA LEU A 69 12.47 -12.53 26.15
C LEU A 69 12.58 -13.58 25.03
N TYR A 70 12.55 -13.13 23.78
CA TYR A 70 12.76 -13.97 22.61
C TYR A 70 13.97 -13.39 21.88
N ASP A 71 14.96 -14.22 21.57
CA ASP A 71 16.12 -13.86 20.73
C ASP A 71 15.61 -13.57 19.29
N LEU A 72 14.91 -12.45 19.16
CA LEU A 72 14.10 -12.11 18.02
C LEU A 72 15.06 -11.59 16.97
N LYS A 73 15.57 -12.54 16.17
CA LYS A 73 16.44 -12.29 15.02
C LYS A 73 15.93 -11.07 14.28
N LYS A 74 16.73 -10.00 14.33
CA LYS A 74 16.46 -8.68 13.76
C LYS A 74 15.86 -8.86 12.36
N SER A 75 14.55 -8.68 12.23
CA SER A 75 13.89 -8.80 10.93
C SER A 75 14.32 -7.62 10.06
N ASP A 76 14.45 -7.82 8.75
CA ASP A 76 14.83 -6.75 7.82
C ASP A 76 13.77 -5.62 7.76
N VAL A 77 12.65 -5.74 8.48
CA VAL A 77 11.43 -4.93 8.37
C VAL A 77 10.87 -4.54 9.74
N GLY A 78 11.32 -3.39 10.26
CA GLY A 78 10.80 -2.86 11.54
C GLY A 78 11.18 -3.71 12.76
N ARG A 79 10.91 -3.22 13.97
CA ARG A 79 11.15 -3.96 15.23
C ARG A 79 9.88 -4.58 15.82
N ALA A 80 8.72 -4.26 15.28
CA ALA A 80 7.44 -4.62 15.87
C ALA A 80 6.79 -5.86 15.24
N THR A 81 7.51 -6.58 14.38
CA THR A 81 7.07 -7.86 13.79
C THR A 81 8.24 -8.84 13.71
N ASN A 82 7.92 -10.12 13.92
CA ASN A 82 8.87 -11.23 13.74
C ASN A 82 8.84 -11.79 12.30
N LYS A 83 7.95 -11.29 11.44
CA LYS A 83 7.86 -11.71 10.04
C LYS A 83 8.94 -11.00 9.20
N PRO A 84 9.69 -11.72 8.35
CA PRO A 84 10.69 -11.11 7.51
C PRO A 84 10.08 -10.47 6.25
N GLY A 85 10.84 -9.56 5.64
CA GLY A 85 10.56 -8.99 4.31
C GLY A 85 9.16 -8.39 4.17
N TYR A 86 8.57 -8.54 2.98
CA TYR A 86 7.30 -7.90 2.68
C TYR A 86 6.14 -8.33 3.60
N ASP A 87 6.20 -9.53 4.18
CA ASP A 87 5.18 -9.96 5.13
C ASP A 87 5.22 -9.21 6.45
N GLY A 88 6.41 -8.89 6.94
CA GLY A 88 6.55 -7.99 8.09
C GLY A 88 6.15 -6.56 7.75
N PHE A 89 6.48 -6.07 6.55
CA PHE A 89 6.02 -4.76 6.06
C PHE A 89 4.49 -4.63 6.12
N VAL A 90 3.75 -5.61 5.58
CA VAL A 90 2.27 -5.62 5.64
C VAL A 90 1.77 -5.78 7.07
N ASP A 91 2.47 -6.55 7.90
CA ASP A 91 2.11 -6.75 9.30
C ASP A 91 2.21 -5.47 10.14
N VAL A 92 3.28 -4.69 9.95
CA VAL A 92 3.43 -3.36 10.56
C VAL A 92 2.31 -2.43 10.09
N SER A 93 1.97 -2.43 8.80
CA SER A 93 0.88 -1.62 8.25
C SER A 93 -0.50 -2.00 8.83
N ARG A 94 -0.71 -3.25 9.27
CA ARG A 94 -1.94 -3.62 10.02
C ARG A 94 -2.07 -2.88 11.35
N GLY A 95 -0.95 -2.49 11.96
CA GLY A 95 -0.92 -1.72 13.20
C GLY A 95 -1.67 -0.38 13.10
N VAL A 96 -1.78 0.18 11.89
CA VAL A 96 -2.52 1.42 11.64
C VAL A 96 -4.00 1.28 11.99
N LEU A 97 -4.63 0.14 11.71
CA LEU A 97 -6.07 -0.03 11.96
C LEU A 97 -6.43 -0.14 13.44
N LYS A 98 -5.47 -0.52 14.30
CA LYS A 98 -5.75 -0.77 15.72
C LYS A 98 -6.14 0.53 16.42
N GLY A 99 -7.39 0.59 16.89
CA GLY A 99 -7.91 1.69 17.69
C GLY A 99 -8.08 3.01 16.94
N ARG A 100 -8.06 3.01 15.59
CA ARG A 100 -8.18 4.22 14.76
C ARG A 100 -9.37 4.15 13.82
N THR A 101 -10.07 5.26 13.69
CA THR A 101 -11.10 5.50 12.66
C THR A 101 -10.47 5.59 11.26
N PRO A 102 -11.23 5.38 10.18
CA PRO A 102 -10.70 5.51 8.81
C PRO A 102 -10.01 6.87 8.53
N VAL A 103 -10.54 7.96 9.08
CA VAL A 103 -9.96 9.31 8.93
C VAL A 103 -8.59 9.39 9.59
N GLU A 104 -8.47 8.91 10.83
CA GLU A 104 -7.19 8.86 11.56
C GLU A 104 -6.17 7.95 10.89
N GLN A 105 -6.61 6.80 10.35
CA GLN A 105 -5.75 5.89 9.59
C GLN A 105 -5.13 6.61 8.38
N ARG A 106 -5.95 7.30 7.58
CA ARG A 106 -5.48 8.01 6.38
C ARG A 106 -4.54 9.16 6.72
N ALA A 107 -4.89 9.94 7.74
CA ALA A 107 -4.07 11.06 8.21
C ALA A 107 -2.69 10.59 8.70
N LEU A 108 -2.64 9.51 9.49
CA LEU A 108 -1.40 8.92 9.97
C LEU A 108 -0.51 8.46 8.81
N VAL A 109 -1.09 7.76 7.83
CA VAL A 109 -0.32 7.24 6.70
C VAL A 109 0.19 8.36 5.79
N ARG A 110 -0.63 9.40 5.54
CA ARG A 110 -0.18 10.60 4.81
C ARG A 110 0.98 11.29 5.52
N GLN A 111 0.94 11.41 6.86
CA GLN A 111 2.06 11.93 7.63
C GLN A 111 3.32 11.06 7.49
N VAL A 112 3.17 9.73 7.51
CA VAL A 112 4.30 8.82 7.27
C VAL A 112 4.89 9.03 5.89
N PHE A 113 4.07 9.13 4.84
CA PHE A 113 4.52 9.39 3.47
C PHE A 113 5.35 10.67 3.39
N LEU A 114 4.84 11.78 3.94
CA LEU A 114 5.55 13.06 3.97
C LEU A 114 6.86 12.97 4.78
N SER A 115 6.87 12.22 5.88
CA SER A 115 8.05 12.09 6.75
C SER A 115 9.22 11.29 6.16
N ILE A 116 8.98 10.59 5.04
CA ILE A 116 9.99 9.83 4.29
C ILE A 116 10.63 10.72 3.21
N MET A 117 9.95 11.78 2.79
CA MET A 117 10.45 12.68 1.76
C MET A 117 11.47 13.67 2.33
N PRO A 118 12.41 14.15 1.50
CA PRO A 118 13.22 15.30 1.84
C PRO A 118 12.37 16.55 2.14
N PRO A 119 12.83 17.48 3.02
CA PRO A 119 12.16 18.75 3.24
C PRO A 119 11.97 19.54 1.93
N GLY A 120 10.80 20.14 1.74
CA GLY A 120 10.48 20.91 0.52
C GLY A 120 10.17 20.07 -0.73
N ALA A 121 10.17 18.72 -0.62
CA ALA A 121 9.90 17.85 -1.75
C ALA A 121 8.49 18.04 -2.34
N PRO A 122 7.40 18.20 -1.58
CA PRO A 122 6.07 18.45 -2.16
C PRO A 122 6.00 19.73 -2.99
N GLU A 123 6.57 20.83 -2.50
CA GLU A 123 6.63 22.11 -3.21
C GLU A 123 7.48 22.01 -4.47
N THR A 124 8.59 21.28 -4.40
CA THR A 124 9.47 21.01 -5.54
C THR A 124 8.75 20.17 -6.59
N PHE A 125 8.02 19.13 -6.16
CA PHE A 125 7.26 18.27 -7.05
C PHE A 125 6.19 19.08 -7.80
N ARG A 126 5.40 19.91 -7.10
CA ARG A 126 4.40 20.79 -7.72
C ARG A 126 4.99 21.68 -8.82
N LYS A 127 6.22 22.18 -8.63
CA LYS A 127 6.92 23.02 -9.61
C LYS A 127 7.43 22.24 -10.81
N LEU A 128 7.95 21.03 -10.59
CA LEU A 128 8.55 20.20 -11.64
C LEU A 128 7.50 19.44 -12.47
N PHE A 129 6.37 19.10 -11.87
CA PHE A 129 5.34 18.25 -12.47
C PHE A 129 3.95 18.91 -12.38
N PRO A 130 3.73 20.08 -13.00
CA PRO A 130 2.39 20.64 -13.13
C PRO A 130 1.49 19.65 -13.90
N PRO A 131 0.16 19.63 -13.68
CA PRO A 131 -0.77 18.62 -14.20
C PRO A 131 -1.00 18.74 -15.71
N THR A 132 0.05 18.50 -16.45
CA THR A 132 0.15 18.49 -17.91
C THR A 132 0.23 17.05 -18.39
N LYS A 133 -0.13 16.82 -19.67
CA LYS A 133 -0.01 15.50 -20.29
C LYS A 133 1.37 14.87 -20.06
N TRP A 134 2.43 15.64 -20.29
CA TRP A 134 3.79 15.17 -20.11
C TRP A 134 4.08 14.72 -18.67
N ALA A 135 3.68 15.52 -17.67
CA ALA A 135 3.90 15.17 -16.27
C ALA A 135 3.13 13.90 -15.88
N CYS A 136 1.90 13.74 -16.37
CA CYS A 136 1.07 12.55 -16.13
C CYS A 136 1.71 11.29 -16.75
N GLU A 137 2.11 11.35 -18.02
CA GLU A 137 2.76 10.23 -18.72
C GLU A 137 4.12 9.88 -18.11
N PHE A 138 4.92 10.88 -17.74
CA PHE A 138 6.20 10.68 -17.09
C PHE A 138 6.06 9.99 -15.73
N ASN A 139 5.12 10.44 -14.90
CA ASN A 139 4.87 9.82 -13.60
C ASN A 139 4.32 8.39 -13.74
N ALA A 140 3.45 8.13 -14.71
CA ALA A 140 3.01 6.77 -15.04
C ALA A 140 4.18 5.86 -15.45
N ALA A 141 5.04 6.35 -16.35
CA ALA A 141 6.20 5.59 -16.84
C ALA A 141 7.22 5.28 -15.73
N ILE A 142 7.47 6.20 -14.79
CA ILE A 142 8.36 5.97 -13.64
C ILE A 142 7.73 5.06 -12.58
N THR A 143 6.41 5.13 -12.40
CA THR A 143 5.69 4.31 -11.41
C THR A 143 5.93 2.83 -11.63
N VAL A 144 5.94 2.38 -12.89
CA VAL A 144 6.15 0.97 -13.24
C VAL A 144 7.46 0.40 -12.68
N PRO A 145 8.66 0.91 -13.02
CA PRO A 145 9.91 0.38 -12.47
C PRO A 145 10.12 0.70 -10.99
N PHE A 146 9.64 1.86 -10.50
CA PHE A 146 9.93 2.31 -9.14
C PHE A 146 9.08 1.62 -8.07
N PHE A 147 7.80 1.38 -8.34
CA PHE A 147 6.87 0.80 -7.35
C PHE A 147 6.58 -0.69 -7.57
N GLN A 148 7.19 -1.36 -8.55
CA GLN A 148 6.97 -2.79 -8.81
C GLN A 148 7.22 -3.66 -7.58
N TRP A 149 8.22 -3.35 -6.76
CA TRP A 149 8.49 -4.10 -5.53
C TRP A 149 7.33 -3.95 -4.52
N LEU A 150 6.68 -2.78 -4.50
CA LEU A 150 5.63 -2.45 -3.55
C LEU A 150 4.29 -3.05 -3.97
N VAL A 151 3.90 -2.87 -5.23
CA VAL A 151 2.56 -3.22 -5.71
C VAL A 151 2.54 -4.41 -6.65
N GLY A 152 3.68 -4.93 -7.09
CA GLY A 152 3.76 -6.03 -8.05
C GLY A 152 3.87 -5.54 -9.50
N PRO A 153 3.79 -6.44 -10.50
CA PRO A 153 3.95 -6.09 -11.91
C PRO A 153 2.92 -5.09 -12.39
N CYS A 154 3.40 -4.10 -13.14
CA CYS A 154 2.61 -2.99 -13.65
C CYS A 154 2.92 -2.75 -15.13
N GLU A 155 1.94 -2.24 -15.86
CA GLU A 155 2.10 -1.78 -17.24
C GLU A 155 1.32 -0.49 -17.48
N THR A 156 1.84 0.38 -18.34
CA THR A 156 1.16 1.63 -18.69
C THR A 156 0.12 1.37 -19.78
N PHE A 157 -0.98 2.11 -19.75
CA PHE A 157 -2.00 2.07 -20.80
C PHE A 157 -2.54 3.46 -21.14
N GLU A 158 -3.07 3.60 -22.35
CA GLU A 158 -3.70 4.84 -22.82
C GLU A 158 -5.07 5.03 -22.16
N VAL A 159 -5.30 6.25 -21.69
CA VAL A 159 -6.55 6.68 -21.07
C VAL A 159 -6.89 8.07 -21.56
N GLU A 160 -8.18 8.37 -21.64
CA GLU A 160 -8.67 9.71 -21.94
C GLU A 160 -8.98 10.45 -20.63
N VAL A 161 -8.35 11.60 -20.43
CA VAL A 161 -8.59 12.46 -19.27
C VAL A 161 -8.95 13.85 -19.78
N ASN A 162 -10.15 14.33 -19.43
CA ASN A 162 -10.66 15.63 -19.84
C ASN A 162 -10.59 15.85 -21.37
N GLY A 163 -10.91 14.82 -22.16
CA GLY A 163 -10.86 14.87 -23.63
C GLY A 163 -9.46 14.73 -24.24
N VAL A 164 -8.43 14.53 -23.43
CA VAL A 164 -7.04 14.35 -23.90
C VAL A 164 -6.62 12.90 -23.74
N LYS A 165 -6.27 12.25 -24.86
CA LYS A 165 -5.65 10.92 -24.86
C LYS A 165 -4.20 10.99 -24.43
N GLN A 166 -3.84 10.16 -23.47
CA GLN A 166 -2.49 10.12 -22.89
C GLN A 166 -2.17 8.75 -22.30
N ASN A 167 -0.89 8.36 -22.33
CA ASN A 167 -0.40 7.11 -21.74
C ASN A 167 -0.10 7.28 -20.23
N SER A 168 -1.09 7.78 -19.49
CA SER A 168 -0.98 8.12 -18.07
C SER A 168 -1.68 7.14 -17.13
N GLY A 169 -2.25 6.06 -17.67
CA GLY A 169 -2.78 4.94 -16.91
C GLY A 169 -1.67 3.97 -16.53
N VAL A 170 -1.72 3.40 -15.34
CA VAL A 170 -0.89 2.29 -14.87
C VAL A 170 -1.80 1.20 -14.36
N LYS A 171 -1.71 0.01 -14.95
CA LYS A 171 -2.41 -1.19 -14.51
C LYS A 171 -1.46 -2.06 -13.70
N ILE A 172 -1.73 -2.19 -12.41
CA ILE A 172 -1.14 -3.22 -11.56
C ILE A 172 -1.89 -4.52 -11.84
N LEU A 173 -1.20 -5.54 -12.34
CA LEU A 173 -1.84 -6.79 -12.79
C LEU A 173 -2.36 -7.64 -11.65
N LYS A 174 -1.57 -7.73 -10.58
CA LYS A 174 -1.96 -8.38 -9.32
C LYS A 174 -1.26 -7.66 -8.19
N CYS A 175 -2.03 -6.88 -7.43
CA CYS A 175 -1.53 -6.00 -6.40
C CYS A 175 -0.96 -6.81 -5.23
N ARG A 176 0.36 -6.81 -5.09
CA ARG A 176 1.09 -7.50 -4.00
C ARG A 176 0.59 -7.06 -2.62
N TYR A 177 0.30 -5.77 -2.43
CA TYR A 177 -0.18 -5.27 -1.16
C TYR A 177 -1.59 -5.75 -0.82
N LEU A 178 -2.50 -5.70 -1.80
CA LEU A 178 -3.87 -6.18 -1.64
C LEU A 178 -3.91 -7.70 -1.46
N GLU A 179 -3.12 -8.45 -2.23
CA GLU A 179 -2.95 -9.91 -2.10
C GLU A 179 -2.47 -10.28 -0.69
N ASN A 180 -1.37 -9.67 -0.21
CA ASN A 180 -0.77 -9.99 1.08
C ASN A 180 -1.60 -9.52 2.28
N SER A 181 -2.21 -8.34 2.19
CA SER A 181 -3.08 -7.83 3.25
C SER A 181 -4.41 -8.59 3.29
N SER A 182 -4.89 -9.00 2.11
CA SER A 182 -6.21 -9.58 1.88
C SER A 182 -7.32 -8.77 2.57
N CYS A 183 -7.20 -7.43 2.61
CA CYS A 183 -8.08 -6.56 3.39
C CYS A 183 -8.46 -5.29 2.60
N ALA A 184 -9.75 -5.14 2.30
CA ALA A 184 -10.28 -3.95 1.62
C ALA A 184 -10.02 -2.66 2.42
N GLY A 185 -10.20 -2.70 3.75
CA GLY A 185 -9.91 -1.56 4.62
C GLY A 185 -8.45 -1.09 4.57
N MET A 186 -7.49 -2.02 4.47
CA MET A 186 -6.07 -1.68 4.27
C MET A 186 -5.81 -1.10 2.90
N CYS A 187 -6.38 -1.71 1.86
CA CYS A 187 -6.26 -1.18 0.49
C CYS A 187 -6.76 0.26 0.42
N VAL A 188 -7.93 0.55 0.99
CA VAL A 188 -8.57 1.85 0.89
C VAL A 188 -7.94 2.89 1.83
N ASN A 189 -7.77 2.58 3.11
CA ASN A 189 -7.38 3.56 4.12
C ASN A 189 -5.87 3.67 4.36
N VAL A 190 -5.07 2.69 3.89
CA VAL A 190 -3.60 2.73 4.01
C VAL A 190 -2.92 2.95 2.66
N CYS A 191 -3.44 2.39 1.56
CA CYS A 191 -2.84 2.56 0.24
C CYS A 191 -3.52 3.66 -0.57
N LYS A 192 -4.75 3.42 -1.03
CA LYS A 192 -5.47 4.24 -2.02
C LYS A 192 -5.62 5.69 -1.59
N ILE A 193 -6.42 5.96 -0.55
CA ILE A 193 -6.81 7.34 -0.24
C ILE A 193 -5.60 8.19 0.18
N PRO A 194 -4.69 7.71 1.05
CA PRO A 194 -3.49 8.48 1.38
C PRO A 194 -2.60 8.77 0.17
N THR A 195 -2.52 7.85 -0.80
CA THR A 195 -1.73 8.07 -2.02
C THR A 195 -2.41 9.07 -2.96
N GLN A 196 -3.73 8.98 -3.14
CA GLN A 196 -4.49 9.97 -3.91
C GLN A 196 -4.36 11.36 -3.29
N ASP A 197 -4.44 11.48 -1.95
CA ASP A 197 -4.27 12.75 -1.24
C ASP A 197 -2.86 13.29 -1.41
N LEU A 198 -1.84 12.44 -1.29
CA LEU A 198 -0.45 12.84 -1.48
C LEU A 198 -0.22 13.38 -2.90
N PHE A 199 -0.64 12.66 -3.93
CA PHE A 199 -0.44 13.09 -5.31
C PHE A 199 -1.28 14.33 -5.66
N THR A 200 -2.57 14.30 -5.32
CA THR A 200 -3.50 15.37 -5.70
C THR A 200 -3.29 16.63 -4.88
N ASN A 201 -3.24 16.50 -3.56
CA ASN A 201 -3.22 17.66 -2.67
C ASN A 201 -1.79 18.12 -2.36
N ASP A 202 -0.84 17.22 -2.09
CA ASP A 202 0.54 17.59 -1.72
C ASP A 202 1.45 17.80 -2.93
N PHE A 203 1.27 17.03 -4.00
CA PHE A 203 2.10 17.11 -5.21
C PHE A 203 1.44 17.89 -6.34
N GLY A 204 0.15 18.21 -6.24
CA GLY A 204 -0.57 18.99 -7.26
C GLY A 204 -0.76 18.26 -8.60
N LEU A 205 -0.61 16.93 -8.60
CA LEU A 205 -0.80 16.08 -9.76
C LEU A 205 -1.95 15.12 -9.45
N PRO A 206 -3.17 15.35 -9.99
CA PRO A 206 -4.32 14.50 -9.70
C PRO A 206 -4.02 13.03 -9.97
N LEU A 207 -4.48 12.16 -9.08
CA LEU A 207 -4.32 10.73 -9.20
C LEU A 207 -5.58 10.03 -8.72
N THR A 208 -6.17 9.21 -9.59
CA THR A 208 -7.25 8.29 -9.24
C THR A 208 -6.71 6.87 -9.16
N MET A 209 -7.03 6.14 -8.10
CA MET A 209 -6.69 4.72 -7.96
C MET A 209 -7.96 3.87 -7.84
N THR A 210 -8.08 2.83 -8.66
CA THR A 210 -9.26 1.95 -8.72
C THR A 210 -8.84 0.50 -8.48
N PRO A 211 -8.93 0.00 -7.24
CA PRO A 211 -8.65 -1.41 -6.95
C PRO A 211 -9.79 -2.29 -7.46
N ASN A 212 -9.45 -3.47 -7.98
CA ASN A 212 -10.37 -4.56 -8.21
C ASN A 212 -10.11 -5.66 -7.17
N PHE A 213 -11.13 -5.97 -6.38
CA PHE A 213 -11.05 -6.87 -5.26
C PHE A 213 -11.29 -8.34 -5.63
N GLU A 214 -11.76 -8.60 -6.85
CA GLU A 214 -12.00 -9.94 -7.39
C GLU A 214 -10.72 -10.53 -8.00
N ASP A 215 -10.05 -9.76 -8.86
CA ASP A 215 -8.81 -10.16 -9.53
C ASP A 215 -7.54 -9.64 -8.83
N MET A 216 -7.71 -8.89 -7.74
CA MET A 216 -6.63 -8.25 -6.96
C MET A 216 -5.82 -7.22 -7.76
N SER A 217 -6.26 -6.78 -8.94
CA SER A 217 -5.60 -5.75 -9.75
C SER A 217 -5.88 -4.34 -9.19
N CYS A 218 -5.18 -3.33 -9.68
CA CYS A 218 -5.49 -1.94 -9.38
C CYS A 218 -5.06 -1.04 -10.54
N GLU A 219 -5.90 -0.08 -10.89
CA GLU A 219 -5.56 0.97 -11.85
C GLU A 219 -5.14 2.23 -11.12
N MET A 220 -4.20 2.96 -11.70
CA MET A 220 -3.76 4.27 -11.26
C MET A 220 -3.77 5.18 -12.48
N ILE A 221 -4.51 6.29 -12.45
CA ILE A 221 -4.62 7.21 -13.59
C ILE A 221 -4.12 8.58 -13.16
N TYR A 222 -2.96 8.96 -13.70
CA TYR A 222 -2.40 10.29 -13.48
C TYR A 222 -3.11 11.34 -14.33
N GLY A 223 -3.42 12.48 -13.72
CA GLY A 223 -4.18 13.58 -14.29
C GLY A 223 -5.69 13.48 -14.08
N LEU A 224 -6.21 12.31 -13.66
CA LEU A 224 -7.62 12.15 -13.34
C LEU A 224 -7.88 12.55 -11.88
N GLN A 225 -8.92 13.36 -11.67
CA GLN A 225 -9.34 13.75 -10.34
C GLN A 225 -9.95 12.56 -9.60
N PRO A 226 -9.49 12.23 -8.37
CA PRO A 226 -10.12 11.18 -7.58
C PRO A 226 -11.57 11.55 -7.24
N PRO A 227 -12.49 10.55 -7.19
CA PRO A 227 -13.86 10.79 -6.74
C PRO A 227 -13.88 11.29 -5.29
N SER A 228 -14.99 11.93 -4.91
CA SER A 228 -15.27 12.23 -3.50
C SER A 228 -15.35 10.93 -2.67
N LEU A 229 -15.17 11.04 -1.35
CA LEU A 229 -15.23 9.87 -0.47
C LEU A 229 -16.62 9.22 -0.47
N GLU A 230 -17.68 10.01 -0.66
CA GLU A 230 -19.06 9.55 -0.70
C GLU A 230 -19.36 8.75 -1.98
N GLU A 231 -18.75 9.15 -3.09
CA GLU A 231 -18.95 8.55 -4.41
C GLU A 231 -18.01 7.37 -4.68
N ASP A 232 -16.91 7.25 -3.94
CA ASP A 232 -15.89 6.22 -4.18
C ASP A 232 -16.44 4.80 -3.95
N PRO A 233 -16.52 3.95 -5.00
CA PRO A 233 -17.05 2.60 -4.88
C PRO A 233 -16.16 1.70 -4.02
N ALA A 234 -14.86 1.97 -3.93
CA ALA A 234 -13.95 1.16 -3.11
C ALA A 234 -14.27 1.26 -1.62
N LEU A 235 -14.90 2.37 -1.17
CA LEU A 235 -15.36 2.53 0.21
C LEU A 235 -16.60 1.69 0.55
N LYS A 236 -17.33 1.21 -0.46
CA LYS A 236 -18.51 0.34 -0.32
C LYS A 236 -18.15 -1.14 -0.34
N GLN A 237 -16.88 -1.47 -0.62
CA GLN A 237 -16.40 -2.85 -0.70
C GLN A 237 -16.45 -3.55 0.69
N PRO A 238 -17.13 -4.70 0.81
CA PRO A 238 -17.05 -5.52 2.03
C PRO A 238 -15.64 -6.12 2.21
N CYS A 239 -15.29 -6.44 3.46
CA CYS A 239 -14.03 -7.14 3.76
C CYS A 239 -13.91 -8.43 2.95
N LEU A 240 -12.69 -8.72 2.48
CA LEU A 240 -12.39 -10.00 1.84
C LEU A 240 -12.44 -11.14 2.89
N GLU A 241 -12.74 -12.36 2.45
CA GLU A 241 -12.95 -13.51 3.35
C GLU A 241 -11.82 -13.72 4.36
N ARG A 242 -10.56 -13.63 3.91
CA ARG A 242 -9.41 -13.79 4.80
C ARG A 242 -9.28 -12.67 5.83
N CYS A 243 -9.69 -11.44 5.49
CA CYS A 243 -9.76 -10.35 6.46
C CYS A 243 -10.86 -10.57 7.49
N LYS A 244 -12.03 -11.06 7.08
CA LYS A 244 -13.11 -11.42 8.01
C LYS A 244 -12.62 -12.45 9.02
N PHE A 245 -11.94 -13.50 8.56
CA PHE A 245 -11.38 -14.54 9.42
C PHE A 245 -10.38 -13.98 10.44
N LEU A 246 -9.44 -13.13 10.01
CA LEU A 246 -8.46 -12.50 10.92
C LEU A 246 -9.13 -11.56 11.92
N TYR A 247 -10.12 -10.77 11.50
CA TYR A 247 -10.87 -9.92 12.41
C TYR A 247 -11.67 -10.75 13.41
N HIS A 248 -12.33 -11.83 12.97
CA HIS A 248 -13.03 -12.76 13.86
C HIS A 248 -12.09 -13.44 14.85
N LEU A 249 -10.89 -13.87 14.44
CA LEU A 249 -9.91 -14.39 15.39
C LEU A 249 -9.44 -13.33 16.39
N LEU A 250 -9.18 -12.09 15.95
CA LEU A 250 -8.75 -11.01 16.84
C LEU A 250 -9.86 -10.52 17.79
N THR A 251 -11.13 -10.67 17.40
CA THR A 251 -12.30 -10.27 18.21
C THR A 251 -12.87 -11.41 19.06
N ASN A 252 -12.69 -12.67 18.65
CA ASN A 252 -13.11 -13.86 19.41
C ASN A 252 -11.98 -14.46 20.26
N CYS A 253 -10.71 -14.10 20.06
CA CYS A 253 -9.62 -14.46 20.96
C CYS A 253 -9.69 -13.57 22.21
N SER A 254 -10.65 -13.86 23.09
CA SER A 254 -10.77 -13.31 24.43
C SER A 254 -9.66 -13.86 25.33
N LEU A 255 -8.43 -13.38 25.13
CA LEU A 255 -7.46 -13.23 26.21
C LEU A 255 -6.86 -11.84 26.01
N TYR A 256 -7.10 -10.95 26.98
CA TYR A 256 -6.84 -9.50 27.01
C TYR A 256 -8.01 -8.58 26.56
N PHE A 257 -8.96 -8.37 27.50
CA PHE A 257 -9.68 -7.12 27.85
C PHE A 257 -9.51 -5.92 26.87
N VAL A 258 -10.54 -5.25 26.30
CA VAL A 258 -11.77 -4.66 26.88
C VAL A 258 -12.82 -4.44 25.77
N LYS A 259 -14.10 -4.66 26.14
CA LYS A 259 -15.34 -4.28 25.42
C LYS A 259 -15.25 -2.99 24.59
N ARG A 260 -15.52 -3.08 23.28
CA ARG A 260 -16.25 -2.03 22.53
C ARG A 260 -16.80 -2.52 21.18
N SER A 261 -17.83 -3.34 21.23
CA SER A 261 -18.69 -3.64 20.09
C SER A 261 -20.11 -3.20 20.44
N ASN A 262 -20.47 -1.95 20.07
CA ASN A 262 -21.86 -1.52 19.84
C ASN A 262 -22.08 -0.06 19.38
N PHE A 263 -21.05 0.68 18.89
CA PHE A 263 -21.24 2.13 18.63
C PHE A 263 -21.47 2.56 17.16
N TYR A 264 -21.36 1.66 16.16
CA TYR A 264 -21.35 2.11 14.75
C TYR A 264 -22.62 1.88 13.93
N TYR A 265 -23.70 1.33 14.49
CA TYR A 265 -24.98 1.14 13.76
C TYR A 265 -26.18 1.90 14.35
N LYS A 266 -26.00 2.74 15.37
CA LYS A 266 -27.12 3.49 16.01
C LYS A 266 -27.06 5.01 15.87
N ALA A 267 -26.13 5.57 15.08
CA ALA A 267 -25.95 7.01 14.97
C ALA A 267 -26.83 7.71 13.91
N ASN A 268 -27.65 7.00 13.12
CA ASN A 268 -28.44 7.60 12.03
C ASN A 268 -29.92 7.18 11.96
N LEU A 269 -30.55 6.83 13.08
CA LEU A 269 -31.98 6.46 13.13
C LEU A 269 -32.84 7.30 14.10
N HIS A 270 -32.34 8.43 14.60
CA HIS A 270 -33.10 9.33 15.49
C HIS A 270 -33.04 10.82 15.11
N LYS A 271 -33.09 11.13 13.81
CA LYS A 271 -33.44 12.49 13.35
C LYS A 271 -34.50 12.44 12.26
N THR A 272 -35.65 11.87 12.61
CA THR A 272 -36.94 12.12 11.95
C THR A 272 -38.03 11.76 12.95
N VAL A 273 -39.06 12.61 13.01
CA VAL A 273 -40.31 12.50 13.83
C VAL A 273 -40.11 12.89 15.30
N GLU A 274 -40.79 13.88 15.91
CA GLU A 274 -41.73 14.94 15.54
C GLU A 274 -41.97 15.77 16.82
N LYS A 275 -42.44 17.01 16.63
CA LYS A 275 -43.09 17.93 17.60
C LYS A 275 -42.21 18.77 18.53
#